data_AF-A0A349PVL2-F1
#
_entry.id   AF-A0A349PVL2-F1
#
_cell.length_a   1.000
_cell.length_b   1.000
_cell.length_c   1.000
_cell.angle_alpha   90.00
_cell.angle_beta   90.00
_cell.angle_gamma   90.00
#
_symmetry.space_group_name_H-M   'P 1'
#
loop_
_entity.id
_entity.type
_entity.pdbx_description
1 polymer ?
#
loop_
_entity_poly.entity_id
_entity_poly.type
_entity_poly.pdbx_seq_one_letter_code
_entity_poly.pdbx_strand_id
1 'polypeptide(L)' 'IEDTDQGRLVEGATDVIYRTMAECGLSHDEGPDVGGPVAPYIQSERRDTYGRYAELLVERGHAYYCF' A
#
# COMPACT_ATOMS: atom_id res chain seq x y z
N ILE A 1 1.34 2.22 -3.80
CA ILE A 1 2.74 2.06 -3.34
C ILE A 1 2.75 1.13 -2.14
N GLU A 2 3.48 0.02 -2.24
CA GLU A 2 3.73 -0.92 -1.15
C GLU A 2 4.98 -0.41 -0.42
N ASP A 3 4.81 0.07 0.81
CA ASP A 3 5.87 0.63 1.64
C ASP A 3 5.78 0.12 3.08
N THR A 4 5.23 -1.07 3.31
CA THR A 4 5.00 -1.56 4.68
C THR A 4 6.29 -1.97 5.39
N ASP A 5 7.27 -2.47 4.64
CA ASP A 5 8.61 -2.79 5.14
C ASP A 5 9.51 -1.55 5.13
N GLN A 6 9.41 -0.76 6.19
CA GLN A 6 10.17 0.48 6.38
C GLN A 6 11.69 0.25 6.46
N GLY A 7 12.15 -0.96 6.84
CA GLY A 7 13.57 -1.29 6.88
C GLY A 7 14.20 -1.46 5.48
N ARG A 8 13.36 -1.67 4.47
CA ARG A 8 13.75 -1.80 3.06
C ARG A 8 13.39 -0.57 2.23
N LEU A 9 12.91 0.50 2.86
CA LEU A 9 12.56 1.74 2.18
C LEU A 9 13.84 2.38 1.61
N VAL A 10 13.81 2.67 0.31
CA VAL A 10 14.87 3.41 -0.38
C VAL A 10 14.30 4.75 -0.80
N GLU A 11 14.91 5.84 -0.32
CA GLU A 11 14.52 7.20 -0.68
C GLU A 11 14.57 7.40 -2.20
N GLY A 12 13.52 8.03 -2.76
CA GLY A 12 13.40 8.26 -4.20
C GLY A 12 12.99 7.04 -5.04
N ALA A 13 12.84 5.84 -4.46
CA ALA A 13 12.42 4.64 -5.22
C ALA A 13 11.05 4.83 -5.89
N THR A 14 10.10 5.49 -5.20
CA THR A 14 8.79 5.84 -5.76
C THR A 14 8.90 6.75 -6.98
N ASP A 15 9.82 7.72 -6.96
CA ASP A 15 10.05 8.62 -8.10
C ASP A 15 10.63 7.86 -9.31
N VAL A 16 11.48 6.86 -9.05
CA VAL A 16 11.99 5.96 -10.11
C VAL A 16 10.84 5.19 -10.76
N ILE A 17 9.88 4.69 -9.98
CA ILE A 17 8.69 4.02 -10.52
C ILE A 17 7.93 4.97 -11.46
N TYR A 18 7.57 6.17 -10.99
CA TYR A 18 6.80 7.12 -11.81
C TYR A 18 7.54 7.57 -13.07
N ARG A 19 8.85 7.86 -12.96
CA ARG A 19 9.67 8.19 -14.12
C ARG A 19 9.69 7.05 -15.14
N THR A 20 9.88 5.82 -14.68
CA THR A 20 9.93 4.65 -15.57
C THR A 20 8.60 4.43 -16.28
N MET A 21 7.47 4.57 -15.56
CA MET A 21 6.14 4.52 -16.16
C MET A 21 5.96 5.58 -17.25
N ALA A 22 6.35 6.83 -16.96
CA ALA A 22 6.28 7.92 -17.92
C ALA A 22 7.15 7.68 -19.17
N GLU A 23 8.39 7.19 -19.01
CA GLU A 23 9.29 6.83 -20.11
C GLU A 23 8.72 5.71 -20.98
N CYS A 24 7.99 4.75 -20.38
CA CYS A 24 7.29 3.70 -21.10
C CYS A 24 5.94 4.14 -21.70
N GLY A 25 5.52 5.39 -21.49
CA GLY A 25 4.21 5.87 -21.92
C GLY A 25 3.04 5.21 -21.19
N LEU A 26 3.27 4.71 -19.98
CA LEU A 26 2.26 4.10 -19.11
C LEU A 26 1.72 5.14 -18.13
N SER A 27 0.42 5.38 -18.18
CA SER A 27 -0.30 6.19 -17.20
C SER A 27 -1.15 5.32 -16.28
N HIS A 28 -1.47 5.84 -15.09
CA HIS A 28 -2.43 5.25 -14.17
C HIS A 28 -3.59 6.21 -13.93
N ASP A 29 -4.81 5.66 -13.84
CA ASP A 29 -6.01 6.44 -13.59
C ASP A 29 -6.18 6.78 -12.09
N GLU A 30 -5.55 5.98 -11.21
CA GLU A 30 -5.62 6.11 -9.76
C GLU A 30 -4.25 5.89 -9.13
N GLY A 31 -3.89 6.69 -8.13
CA GLY A 31 -2.59 6.61 -7.48
C GLY A 31 -2.41 7.65 -6.37
N PRO A 32 -1.29 7.63 -5.62
CA PRO A 32 -1.03 8.61 -4.56
C PRO A 32 -0.99 10.07 -5.05
N ASP A 33 -0.52 10.27 -6.29
CA ASP A 33 -0.38 11.56 -6.96
C ASP A 33 -1.66 12.03 -7.68
N VAL A 34 -2.46 11.10 -8.20
CA VAL A 34 -3.70 11.39 -8.95
C VAL A 34 -4.95 11.35 -8.05
N GLY A 35 -4.91 10.60 -6.95
CA GLY A 35 -6.06 10.31 -6.10
C GLY A 35 -6.95 9.20 -6.70
N GLY A 36 -8.20 9.15 -6.23
CA GLY A 36 -9.19 8.17 -6.67
C GLY A 36 -10.12 7.70 -5.52
N PRO A 37 -11.18 6.94 -5.84
CA PRO A 37 -12.28 6.64 -4.92
C PRO A 37 -11.91 5.68 -3.79
N VAL A 38 -10.80 4.95 -3.90
CA VAL A 38 -10.36 3.92 -2.94
C VAL A 38 -9.05 4.27 -2.23
N ALA A 39 -8.69 5.55 -2.27
CA ALA A 39 -7.60 6.13 -1.49
C ALA A 39 -7.69 5.75 0.01
N PRO A 40 -6.56 5.71 0.76
CA PRO A 40 -5.21 6.07 0.30
C PRO A 40 -4.53 4.96 -0.51
N TYR A 41 -3.62 5.35 -1.41
CA TYR A 41 -2.88 4.43 -2.31
C TYR A 41 -1.48 4.08 -1.81
N ILE A 42 -1.10 4.55 -0.62
CA ILE A 42 0.15 4.17 0.08
C ILE A 42 -0.24 3.21 1.20
N GLN A 43 0.39 2.03 1.28
CA GLN A 43 -0.05 0.99 2.20
C GLN A 43 0.26 1.30 3.68
N SER A 44 1.34 2.02 3.97
CA SER A 44 1.63 2.48 5.34
C SER A 44 0.52 3.38 5.91
N GLU A 45 -0.22 4.09 5.05
CA GLU A 45 -1.39 4.91 5.41
C GLU A 45 -2.66 4.08 5.64
N ARG A 46 -2.63 2.76 5.36
CA ARG A 46 -3.80 1.86 5.45
C ARG A 46 -3.79 0.94 6.66
N ARG A 47 -2.90 1.16 7.64
CA ARG A 47 -2.74 0.30 8.82
C ARG A 47 -4.04 0.01 9.56
N ASP A 48 -4.87 1.02 9.78
CA ASP A 48 -6.16 0.86 10.47
C ASP A 48 -7.10 -0.09 9.73
N THR A 49 -7.09 -0.05 8.39
CA THR A 49 -7.89 -0.97 7.57
C THR A 49 -7.42 -2.40 7.74
N TYR A 50 -6.11 -2.63 7.76
CA TYR A 50 -5.54 -3.96 7.90
C TYR A 50 -5.80 -4.56 9.28
N GLY A 51 -5.65 -3.75 10.34
CA GLY A 51 -5.93 -4.17 11.71
C GLY A 51 -7.35 -4.73 11.87
N ARG A 52 -8.34 -3.99 11.38
CA ARG A 52 -9.76 -4.42 11.39
C ARG A 52 -10.01 -5.75 10.69
N TYR A 53 -9.36 -5.98 9.54
CA TYR A 53 -9.54 -7.25 8.82
C TYR A 53 -8.76 -8.41 9.47
N ALA A 54 -7.60 -8.14 10.07
CA ALA A 54 -6.88 -9.14 10.86
C ALA A 54 -7.71 -9.59 12.06
N GLU A 55 -8.33 -8.66 12.78
CA GLU A 55 -9.27 -8.96 13.89
C GLU A 55 -10.45 -9.80 13.40
N LEU A 56 -11.08 -9.43 12.27
CA LEU A 56 -12.18 -10.19 11.69
C LEU A 56 -11.79 -11.65 11.35
N LEU A 57 -10.55 -11.87 10.90
CA LEU A 57 -10.06 -13.22 10.64
C LEU A 57 -9.91 -14.03 11.92
N VAL A 58 -9.47 -13.40 13.02
CA VAL A 58 -9.40 -14.03 14.34
C VAL A 58 -10.81 -14.35 14.86
N GLU A 59 -11.74 -13.40 14.79
CA GLU A 59 -13.14 -13.58 15.21
C GLU A 59 -13.83 -14.74 14.49
N ARG A 60 -13.52 -14.95 13.20
CA ARG A 60 -14.08 -16.03 12.38
C ARG A 60 -13.35 -17.37 12.55
N GLY A 61 -12.33 -17.45 13.40
CA GLY A 61 -11.55 -18.67 13.61
C GLY A 61 -10.62 -19.04 12.45
N HIS A 62 -10.29 -18.08 11.57
CA HIS A 62 -9.36 -18.26 10.45
C HIS A 62 -7.93 -17.79 10.77
N ALA A 63 -7.74 -17.11 11.90
CA ALA A 63 -6.45 -16.68 12.41
C ALA A 63 -6.42 -16.79 13.95
N TYR A 64 -5.24 -16.66 14.54
CA TYR A 64 -5.04 -16.66 15.99
C TYR A 64 -3.87 -15.73 16.37
N TYR A 65 -3.85 -15.23 17.60
CA TYR A 65 -2.72 -14.46 18.14
C TYR A 65 -1.53 -15.37 18.45
N CYS A 66 -0.33 -14.99 17.99
CA CYS A 66 0.93 -15.68 18.25
C CYS A 66 1.86 -14.74 19.03
N PHE A 67 2.50 -15.24 20.09
CA PHE A 67 3.27 -14.46 21.06
C PHE A 67 4.70 -14.97 21.18
#